data_AF-A8XAK1-F1
#
_entry.id   AF-A8XAK1-F1
#
_cell.length_a   1.000
_cell.length_b   1.000
_cell.length_c   1.000
_cell.angle_alpha   90.00
_cell.angle_beta   90.00
_cell.angle_gamma   90.00
#
_symmetry.space_group_name_H-M   'P 1'
#
loop_
_entity.id
_entity.type
_entity.pdbx_description
1 polymer ?
#
loop_
_entity_poly.entity_id
_entity_poly.type
_entity_poly.pdbx_seq_one_letter_code
_entity_poly.pdbx_strand_id
1 'polypeptide(L)'
;MLTSSLFFRNFRISESQNLRISESQNLRISECQNVRISESQNLRISESQNLRTSGSQNNLRISESQNLRISGSQNVRISEFQNLRISESQNLRILESQDLRMPESQNFRISECQNLRISESQNLIIPESQNLRISES
;
A
#
# COMPACT_ATOMS: atom_id res chain seq x y z
N MET A 1 2.94 29.54 10.61
CA MET A 1 2.33 28.56 9.67
C MET A 1 1.12 27.97 10.36
N LEU A 2 -0.09 28.34 9.95
CA LEU A 2 -1.31 27.67 10.42
C LEU A 2 -1.40 26.34 9.68
N THR A 3 -1.07 25.23 10.35
CA THR A 3 -1.33 23.89 9.84
C THR A 3 -2.82 23.62 9.98
N SER A 4 -3.60 24.09 9.03
CA SER A 4 -5.00 23.69 8.91
C SER A 4 -5.01 22.18 8.60
N SER A 5 -5.44 21.35 9.55
CA SER A 5 -5.78 19.96 9.28
C SER A 5 -6.99 19.96 8.34
N LEU A 6 -6.74 19.77 7.05
CA LEU A 6 -7.81 19.64 6.06
C LEU A 6 -8.34 18.22 6.12
N PHE A 7 -9.52 18.07 6.72
CA PHE A 7 -10.31 16.85 6.63
C PHE A 7 -11.12 16.86 5.32
N PHE A 8 -10.87 15.90 4.44
CA PHE A 8 -11.62 15.76 3.19
C PHE A 8 -12.61 14.61 3.23
N ARG A 9 -13.90 14.89 3.04
CA ARG A 9 -14.92 13.83 2.99
C ARG A 9 -14.86 13.03 1.69
N ASN A 10 -14.81 13.72 0.56
CA ASN A 10 -14.69 13.12 -0.76
C ASN A 10 -13.82 14.04 -1.61
N PHE A 11 -12.65 13.56 -2.02
CA PHE A 11 -11.73 14.36 -2.81
C PHE A 11 -11.16 13.56 -3.97
N ARG A 12 -11.03 14.23 -5.11
CA ARG A 12 -10.43 13.68 -6.32
C ARG A 12 -9.32 14.60 -6.76
N ILE A 13 -8.15 14.03 -7.00
CA ILE A 13 -6.99 14.72 -7.53
C ILE A 13 -6.65 14.03 -8.85
N SER A 14 -6.67 14.79 -9.94
CA SER A 14 -6.29 14.24 -11.24
C SER A 14 -4.79 14.02 -11.30
N GLU A 15 -4.01 15.06 -11.01
CA GLU A 15 -2.56 15.01 -11.11
C GLU A 15 -1.93 15.90 -10.03
N SER A 16 -0.80 15.48 -9.48
CA SER A 16 0.02 16.33 -8.62
C SER A 16 1.47 15.86 -8.53
N GLN A 17 2.38 16.79 -8.34
CA GLN A 17 3.78 16.47 -8.09
C GLN A 17 4.03 16.06 -6.63
N ASN A 18 3.42 16.77 -5.68
CA ASN A 18 3.62 16.57 -4.26
C ASN A 18 2.33 16.76 -3.49
N LEU A 19 1.87 15.70 -2.81
CA LEU A 19 0.68 15.72 -1.97
C LEU A 19 1.01 15.34 -0.54
N ARG A 20 0.45 16.11 0.39
CA ARG A 20 0.38 15.75 1.81
C ARG A 20 -1.06 15.89 2.26
N ILE A 21 -1.65 14.78 2.68
CA ILE A 21 -3.01 14.74 3.22
C ILE A 21 -2.93 14.22 4.64
N SER A 22 -3.45 15.01 5.59
CA SER A 22 -3.54 14.58 6.97
C SER A 22 -4.63 13.53 7.13
N GLU A 23 -5.86 13.84 6.69
CA GLU A 23 -7.01 12.99 6.92
C GLU A 23 -7.99 13.04 5.73
N SER A 24 -8.58 11.89 5.38
CA SER A 24 -9.66 11.83 4.40
C SER A 24 -10.59 10.64 4.62
N GLN A 25 -11.87 10.78 4.28
CA GLN A 25 -12.76 9.61 4.20
C GLN A 25 -12.60 8.88 2.86
N ASN A 26 -12.80 9.58 1.74
CA ASN A 26 -12.67 8.98 0.41
C ASN A 26 -11.74 9.81 -0.46
N LEU A 27 -10.54 9.30 -0.71
CA LEU A 27 -9.55 9.96 -1.55
C LEU A 27 -9.30 9.15 -2.82
N ARG A 28 -9.41 9.81 -3.96
CA ARG A 28 -8.99 9.27 -5.27
C ARG A 28 -7.90 10.15 -5.87
N ILE A 29 -6.80 9.54 -6.26
CA ILE A 29 -5.71 10.21 -6.97
C ILE A 29 -5.51 9.43 -8.27
N SER A 30 -5.59 10.09 -9.42
CA SER A 30 -5.27 9.41 -10.68
C SER A 30 -3.75 9.27 -10.79
N GLU A 31 -3.01 10.37 -10.72
CA GLU A 31 -1.55 10.35 -10.83
C GLU A 31 -0.88 11.23 -9.77
N CYS A 32 0.20 10.75 -9.15
CA CYS A 32 1.05 11.59 -8.33
C CYS A 32 2.49 11.11 -8.24
N GLN A 33 3.47 12.01 -8.36
CA GLN A 33 4.86 11.61 -8.13
C GLN A 33 5.11 11.24 -6.66
N ASN A 34 4.80 12.14 -5.73
CA ASN A 34 5.08 11.92 -4.30
C ASN A 34 3.85 12.20 -3.45
N VAL A 35 3.37 11.20 -2.73
CA VAL A 35 2.20 11.32 -1.88
C VAL A 35 2.46 10.77 -0.48
N ARG A 36 2.09 11.58 0.52
CA ARG A 36 2.06 11.18 1.93
C ARG A 36 0.65 11.34 2.47
N ILE A 37 0.08 10.27 3.00
CA ILE A 37 -1.25 10.25 3.59
C ILE A 37 -1.14 9.70 5.00
N SER A 38 -1.59 10.47 5.99
CA SER A 38 -1.45 10.09 7.40
C SER A 38 -2.61 9.24 7.89
N GLU A 39 -3.84 9.53 7.42
CA GLU A 39 -5.03 8.75 7.71
C GLU A 39 -6.00 8.78 6.51
N SER A 40 -6.58 7.63 6.20
CA SER A 40 -7.67 7.54 5.22
C SER A 40 -8.60 6.36 5.48
N GLN A 41 -9.91 6.52 5.30
CA GLN A 41 -10.83 5.37 5.34
C GLN A 41 -10.73 4.54 4.06
N ASN A 42 -10.92 5.19 2.90
CA ASN A 42 -10.81 4.59 1.58
C ASN A 42 -9.86 5.42 0.70
N LEU A 43 -8.80 4.77 0.23
CA LEU A 43 -7.81 5.37 -0.65
C LEU A 43 -7.73 4.58 -1.96
N ARG A 44 -7.88 5.29 -3.08
CA ARG A 44 -7.60 4.76 -4.41
C ARG A 44 -6.57 5.62 -5.13
N ILE A 45 -5.50 5.00 -5.58
CA ILE A 45 -4.46 5.62 -6.39
C ILE A 45 -4.32 4.81 -7.67
N SER A 46 -4.40 5.45 -8.84
CA SER A 46 -4.10 4.71 -10.08
C SER A 46 -2.59 4.58 -10.22
N GLU A 47 -1.86 5.69 -10.21
CA GLU A 47 -0.41 5.69 -10.44
C GLU A 47 0.32 6.57 -9.41
N SER A 48 1.46 6.08 -8.90
CA SER A 48 2.38 6.94 -8.15
C SER A 48 3.83 6.49 -8.17
N GLN A 49 4.78 7.43 -8.15
CA GLN A 49 6.20 7.06 -8.05
C GLN A 49 6.57 6.66 -6.62
N ASN A 50 6.18 7.48 -5.64
CA ASN A 50 6.43 7.23 -4.22
C ASN A 50 5.16 7.48 -3.39
N LEU A 51 4.67 6.43 -2.74
CA LEU A 51 3.57 6.54 -1.80
C LEU A 51 4.00 6.12 -0.40
N ARG A 52 3.66 6.96 0.57
CA ARG A 52 3.70 6.62 1.99
C ARG A 52 2.32 6.79 2.59
N THR A 53 1.80 5.71 3.17
CA THR A 53 0.58 5.75 3.96
C THR A 53 0.85 5.31 5.39
N SER A 54 0.19 5.97 6.31
CA SER A 54 -0.03 5.50 7.67
C SER A 54 -1.54 5.45 7.89
N GLY A 55 -2.04 4.55 8.72
CA GLY A 55 -3.44 4.60 9.19
C GLY A 55 -4.51 4.54 8.08
N SER A 56 -4.37 3.63 7.11
CA SER A 56 -5.47 3.39 6.16
C SER A 56 -6.47 2.42 6.80
N GLN A 57 -7.57 2.92 7.34
CA GLN A 57 -8.40 2.12 8.25
C GLN A 57 -9.14 0.97 7.56
N ASN A 58 -9.67 1.16 6.34
CA ASN A 58 -10.51 0.14 5.70
C ASN A 58 -9.93 -0.42 4.39
N ASN A 59 -9.84 0.41 3.35
CA ASN A 59 -9.51 -0.06 1.99
C ASN A 59 -8.44 0.79 1.32
N LEU A 60 -7.36 0.14 0.93
CA LEU A 60 -6.33 0.70 0.07
C LEU A 60 -6.32 -0.02 -1.27
N ARG A 61 -6.45 0.73 -2.37
CA ARG A 61 -6.31 0.22 -3.73
C ARG A 61 -5.30 1.04 -4.50
N ILE A 62 -4.26 0.38 -5.00
CA ILE A 62 -3.22 1.00 -5.82
C ILE A 62 -3.14 0.18 -7.12
N SER A 63 -3.22 0.80 -8.29
CA SER A 63 -2.97 0.05 -9.52
C SER A 63 -1.47 -0.12 -9.71
N GLU A 64 -0.73 0.97 -9.79
CA GLU A 64 0.71 0.95 -10.11
C GLU A 64 1.50 1.87 -9.20
N SER A 65 2.66 1.39 -8.74
CA SER A 65 3.63 2.28 -8.09
C SER A 65 5.07 1.75 -8.11
N GLN A 66 6.05 2.64 -8.18
CA GLN A 66 7.44 2.19 -8.00
C GLN A 66 7.74 1.85 -6.53
N ASN A 67 7.47 2.77 -5.60
CA ASN A 67 7.85 2.61 -4.20
C ASN A 67 6.68 2.84 -3.25
N LEU A 68 6.37 1.80 -2.48
CA LEU A 68 5.26 1.79 -1.54
C LEU A 68 5.76 1.54 -0.12
N ARG A 69 5.32 2.39 0.81
CA ARG A 69 5.45 2.15 2.25
C ARG A 69 4.11 2.32 2.93
N ILE A 70 3.57 1.22 3.46
CA ILE A 70 2.26 1.19 4.12
C ILE A 70 2.46 0.73 5.56
N SER A 71 1.87 1.49 6.49
CA SER A 71 1.88 1.17 7.91
C SER A 71 0.43 1.09 8.41
N GLY A 72 -0.09 -0.13 8.51
CA GLY A 72 -1.43 -0.43 8.98
C GLY A 72 -2.51 -0.27 7.90
N SER A 73 -3.13 -1.38 7.50
CA SER A 73 -4.37 -1.38 6.73
C SER A 73 -5.13 -2.68 6.86
N GLN A 74 -6.46 -2.64 6.94
CA GLN A 74 -7.29 -3.84 6.97
C GLN A 74 -7.25 -4.58 5.63
N ASN A 75 -7.59 -3.89 4.54
CA ASN A 75 -7.63 -4.48 3.20
C ASN A 75 -6.75 -3.70 2.24
N VAL A 76 -5.77 -4.37 1.64
CA VAL A 76 -4.89 -3.79 0.65
C VAL A 76 -5.01 -4.58 -0.65
N ARG A 77 -5.11 -3.88 -1.77
CA ARG A 77 -5.04 -4.45 -3.11
C ARG A 77 -4.06 -3.62 -3.94
N ILE A 78 -3.04 -4.28 -4.45
CA ILE A 78 -2.03 -3.64 -5.30
C ILE A 78 -1.92 -4.50 -6.56
N SER A 79 -2.01 -3.89 -7.74
CA SER A 79 -1.78 -4.65 -8.97
C SER A 79 -0.27 -4.82 -9.16
N GLU A 80 0.47 -3.73 -9.33
CA GLU A 80 1.87 -3.79 -9.73
C GLU A 80 2.73 -2.84 -8.91
N PHE A 81 3.91 -3.31 -8.50
CA PHE A 81 4.93 -2.46 -7.91
C PHE A 81 6.36 -3.00 -8.04
N GLN A 82 7.34 -2.09 -7.92
CA GLN A 82 8.74 -2.50 -7.81
C GLN A 82 9.10 -2.83 -6.35
N ASN A 83 8.97 -1.86 -5.44
CA ASN A 83 9.35 -2.03 -4.04
C ASN A 83 8.17 -1.78 -3.11
N LEU A 84 7.85 -2.76 -2.28
CA LEU A 84 6.82 -2.63 -1.26
C LEU A 84 7.33 -3.05 0.11
N ARG A 85 7.12 -2.15 1.08
CA ARG A 85 7.23 -2.45 2.50
C ARG A 85 5.89 -2.23 3.17
N ILE A 86 5.37 -3.30 3.76
CA ILE A 86 4.18 -3.27 4.61
C ILE A 86 4.59 -3.70 5.99
N SER A 87 4.20 -2.92 7.00
CA SER A 87 4.47 -3.30 8.38
C SER A 87 3.42 -4.28 8.91
N GLU A 88 2.14 -4.00 8.61
CA GLU A 88 1.00 -4.79 9.08
C GLU A 88 -0.14 -4.70 8.07
N SER A 89 -0.79 -5.83 7.79
CA SER A 89 -2.10 -5.87 7.11
C SER A 89 -2.87 -7.15 7.43
N GLN A 90 -4.20 -7.05 7.54
CA GLN A 90 -5.05 -8.23 7.73
C GLN A 90 -5.24 -9.02 6.43
N ASN A 91 -5.64 -8.33 5.35
CA ASN A 91 -5.83 -8.94 4.03
C ASN A 91 -5.02 -8.17 2.98
N LEU A 92 -4.07 -8.83 2.33
CA LEU A 92 -3.40 -8.28 1.15
C LEU A 92 -3.58 -9.19 -0.06
N ARG A 93 -3.86 -8.54 -1.18
CA ARG A 93 -3.77 -9.13 -2.51
C ARG A 93 -2.80 -8.33 -3.37
N ILE A 94 -1.82 -9.03 -3.94
CA ILE A 94 -0.87 -8.50 -4.90
C ILE A 94 -0.97 -9.32 -6.18
N LEU A 95 -0.98 -8.64 -7.34
CA LEU A 95 -0.88 -9.34 -8.61
C LEU A 95 0.59 -9.59 -8.96
N GLU A 96 1.39 -8.55 -9.09
CA GLU A 96 2.79 -8.64 -9.52
C GLU A 96 3.70 -7.75 -8.66
N SER A 97 4.91 -8.23 -8.41
CA SER A 97 5.90 -7.51 -7.62
C SER A 97 7.34 -7.92 -7.90
N GLN A 98 8.26 -6.96 -7.78
CA GLN A 98 9.70 -7.24 -7.80
C GLN A 98 10.19 -7.57 -6.38
N ASP A 99 10.07 -6.62 -5.44
CA ASP A 99 10.56 -6.75 -4.07
C ASP A 99 9.46 -6.49 -3.04
N LEU A 100 9.09 -7.52 -2.28
CA LEU A 100 8.15 -7.43 -1.18
C LEU A 100 8.79 -7.80 0.16
N ARG A 101 8.69 -6.87 1.12
CA ARG A 101 9.10 -7.12 2.52
C ARG A 101 7.96 -6.90 3.49
N MET A 102 7.72 -7.92 4.30
CA MET A 102 6.63 -7.94 5.27
C MET A 102 7.02 -8.64 6.57
N PRO A 103 6.95 -7.96 7.72
CA PRO A 103 7.15 -8.60 9.01
C PRO A 103 5.92 -9.43 9.41
N GLU A 104 4.72 -8.85 9.41
CA GLU A 104 3.53 -9.49 9.98
C GLU A 104 2.30 -9.38 9.06
N SER A 105 1.56 -10.49 8.92
CA SER A 105 0.28 -10.50 8.21
C SER A 105 -0.61 -11.71 8.54
N GLN A 106 -1.92 -11.59 8.30
CA GLN A 106 -2.85 -12.71 8.47
C GLN A 106 -3.12 -13.44 7.14
N ASN A 107 -3.76 -12.78 6.17
CA ASN A 107 -4.21 -13.41 4.93
C ASN A 107 -3.57 -12.77 3.70
N PHE A 108 -2.87 -13.59 2.91
CA PHE A 108 -2.10 -13.16 1.77
C PHE A 108 -2.33 -13.98 0.52
N ARG A 109 -2.51 -13.24 -0.59
CA ARG A 109 -2.45 -13.82 -1.93
C ARG A 109 -1.59 -12.94 -2.82
N ILE A 110 -0.47 -13.49 -3.26
CA ILE A 110 0.45 -12.86 -4.20
C ILE A 110 0.46 -13.76 -5.42
N SER A 111 0.12 -13.26 -6.61
CA SER A 111 0.18 -14.12 -7.80
C SER A 111 1.62 -14.34 -8.25
N GLU A 112 2.40 -13.26 -8.39
CA GLU A 112 3.80 -13.30 -8.83
C GLU A 112 4.68 -12.36 -7.99
N CYS A 113 5.85 -12.85 -7.59
CA CYS A 113 6.85 -12.06 -6.90
C CYS A 113 8.28 -12.53 -7.21
N GLN A 114 9.18 -11.63 -7.57
CA GLN A 114 10.59 -12.02 -7.72
C GLN A 114 11.25 -12.28 -6.37
N ASN A 115 11.19 -11.33 -5.44
CA ASN A 115 11.83 -11.42 -4.14
C ASN A 115 10.82 -11.18 -3.02
N LEU A 116 10.56 -12.22 -2.24
CA LEU A 116 9.63 -12.17 -1.12
C LEU A 116 10.33 -12.45 0.20
N ARG A 117 10.19 -11.53 1.15
CA ARG A 117 10.62 -11.71 2.54
C ARG A 117 9.46 -11.54 3.49
N ILE A 118 9.09 -12.64 4.16
CA ILE A 118 8.04 -12.69 5.17
C ILE A 118 8.63 -13.20 6.49
N SER A 119 8.26 -12.58 7.62
CA SER A 119 8.62 -13.11 8.95
C SER A 119 7.48 -13.97 9.48
N GLU A 120 6.27 -13.40 9.58
CA GLU A 120 5.10 -14.11 10.10
C GLU A 120 3.89 -14.00 9.15
N SER A 121 3.25 -15.15 8.89
CA SER A 121 1.98 -15.22 8.15
C SER A 121 1.12 -16.39 8.61
N GLN A 122 -0.19 -16.20 8.71
CA GLN A 122 -1.13 -17.30 9.02
C GLN A 122 -1.59 -18.05 7.76
N ASN A 123 -1.99 -17.32 6.73
CA ASN A 123 -2.50 -17.87 5.47
C ASN A 123 -1.78 -17.22 4.30
N LEU A 124 -0.91 -17.98 3.64
CA LEU A 124 -0.08 -17.49 2.54
C LEU A 124 -0.30 -18.33 1.28
N ILE A 125 -0.71 -17.67 0.19
CA ILE A 125 -0.83 -18.28 -1.13
C ILE A 125 0.06 -17.53 -2.12
N ILE A 126 1.10 -18.20 -2.59
CA ILE A 126 2.05 -17.70 -3.60
C ILE A 126 2.26 -18.83 -4.62
N PRO A 127 1.57 -18.81 -5.77
CA PRO A 127 1.77 -19.82 -6.79
C PRO A 127 3.12 -19.67 -7.48
N GLU A 128 3.64 -18.45 -7.65
CA GLU A 128 4.89 -18.19 -8.37
C GLU A 128 5.80 -17.22 -7.59
N SER A 129 7.01 -17.68 -7.28
CA SER A 129 8.07 -16.82 -6.76
C SER A 129 9.46 -17.32 -7.14
N GLN A 130 10.41 -16.40 -7.36
CA GLN A 130 11.79 -16.76 -7.69
C GLN A 130 12.65 -16.93 -6.42
N ASN A 131 12.61 -15.94 -5.52
CA ASN A 131 13.37 -15.93 -4.27
C ASN A 131 12.41 -15.74 -3.09
N LEU A 132 12.07 -16.84 -2.42
CA LEU A 132 11.22 -16.85 -1.23
C LEU A 132 12.07 -17.04 0.03
N ARG A 133 11.94 -16.11 0.99
CA ARG A 133 12.46 -16.27 2.35
C ARG A 133 11.34 -16.06 3.36
N ILE A 134 10.99 -17.14 4.05
CA ILE A 134 10.10 -17.14 5.20
C ILE A 134 10.96 -17.42 6.44
N SER A 135 10.88 -16.56 7.46
CA SER A 135 11.61 -16.72 8.71
C SER A 135 10.62 -16.85 9.85
N GLU A 136 10.21 -18.08 10.14
CA GLU A 136 9.40 -18.40 11.32
C GLU A 136 10.28 -18.25 12.56
N SER A 137 9.83 -17.46 13.53
CA SER A 137 10.39 -17.43 14.90
C SER A 137 9.71 -18.45 15.79
#